data_AF-A0A839RQU5-F1
#
_entry.id   AF-A0A839RQU5-F1
#
_cell.length_a   1.000
_cell.length_b   1.000
_cell.length_c   1.000
_cell.angle_alpha   90.00
_cell.angle_beta   90.00
_cell.angle_gamma   90.00
#
_symmetry.space_group_name_H-M   'P 1'
#
loop_
_entity.id
_entity.type
_entity.pdbx_description
1 polymer ?
#
loop_
_entity_poly.entity_id
_entity_poly.type
_entity_poly.pdbx_seq_one_letter_code
_entity_poly.pdbx_strand_id
1 'polypeptide(L)' 'MSSALMYLLFMAAGFLIGGAIALWKINRFISGVLAALAVFCGAGAVLRLMEVV' A
#
# COMPACT_ATOMS: atom_id res chain seq x y z
N MET A 1 -13.83 14.33 1.84
CA MET A 1 -13.01 13.54 2.78
C MET A 1 -11.72 14.30 3.02
N SER A 2 -11.33 14.48 4.28
CA SER A 2 -10.18 15.31 4.67
C SER A 2 -8.87 14.75 4.10
N SER A 3 -8.04 15.60 3.50
CA SER A 3 -6.76 15.24 2.86
C SER A 3 -5.84 14.39 3.75
N ALA A 4 -5.97 14.51 5.08
CA ALA A 4 -5.29 13.70 6.07
C ALA A 4 -5.51 12.18 5.91
N LEU A 5 -6.72 11.75 5.52
CA LEU A 5 -7.07 10.33 5.36
C LEU A 5 -6.33 9.72 4.16
N MET A 6 -6.10 10.53 3.13
CA MET A 6 -5.36 10.14 1.92
C MET A 6 -3.86 9.98 2.19
N TYR A 7 -3.26 10.90 2.95
CA TYR A 7 -1.86 10.78 3.39
C TYR A 7 -1.66 9.54 4.27
N LEU A 8 -2.62 9.24 5.14
CA LEU A 8 -2.59 8.02 5.96
C LEU A 8 -2.64 6.74 5.11
N LEU A 9 -3.51 6.69 4.09
CA LEU A 9 -3.55 5.56 3.15
C LEU A 9 -2.22 5.40 2.39
N PHE A 10 -1.62 6.50 1.95
CA PHE A 10 -0.36 6.46 1.22
C PHE A 10 0.80 5.98 2.11
N MET A 11 0.83 6.43 3.36
CA MET A 11 1.80 6.00 4.36
C MET A 11 1.63 4.52 4.73
N ALA A 12 0.38 4.05 4.85
CA ALA A 12 0.05 2.64 5.06
C ALA A 12 0.46 1.76 3.86
N ALA A 13 0.27 2.24 2.62
CA ALA A 13 0.73 1.54 1.42
C ALA A 13 2.25 1.38 1.42
N GLY A 14 3.01 2.44 1.73
CA GLY A 14 4.47 2.37 1.87
C GLY A 14 4.93 1.40 2.97
N PHE A 15 4.23 1.39 4.11
CA PHE A 15 4.48 0.45 5.20
C PHE A 15 4.20 -1.01 4.79
N LEU A 16 3.12 -1.27 4.04
CA LEU A 16 2.81 -2.59 3.51
C LEU A 16 3.87 -3.09 2.51
N ILE A 17 4.38 -2.21 1.63
CA ILE A 17 5.48 -2.55 0.71
C ILE A 17 6.76 -2.89 1.51
N GLY A 18 7.12 -2.06 2.49
CA GLY A 18 8.28 -2.31 3.35
C GLY A 18 8.15 -3.61 4.15
N GLY A 19 6.96 -3.89 4.68
CA GLY A 19 6.64 -5.13 5.36
C GLY A 19 6.71 -6.35 4.43
N ALA A 20 6.27 -6.21 3.18
CA ALA A 20 6.35 -7.30 2.19
C ALA A 20 7.81 -7.66 1.87
N ILE A 21 8.67 -6.66 1.72
CA ILE A 21 10.12 -6.86 1.47
C ILE A 21 10.79 -7.52 2.68
N ALA A 22 10.46 -7.09 3.90
CA ALA A 22 11.00 -7.68 5.12
C ALA A 22 10.58 -9.15 5.30
N LEU A 23 9.32 -9.49 4.95
CA LEU A 23 8.82 -10.86 5.04
C LEU A 23 9.27 -11.78 3.90
N TRP A 24 9.82 -11.23 2.80
CA TRP A 24 10.23 -12.01 1.63
C TRP A 24 11.20 -13.15 1.97
N LYS A 25 12.11 -12.94 2.93
CA LYS A 25 13.09 -13.95 3.35
C LYS A 25 12.52 -14.99 4.33
N ILE A 26 11.42 -14.70 5.02
CA ILE A 26 10.83 -15.57 6.05
C ILE A 26 9.74 -16.43 5.44
N ASN A 27 8.84 -15.84 4.66
CA ASN A 27 7.74 -16.56 4.04
C ASN A 27 7.32 -15.92 2.72
N ARG A 28 7.79 -16.52 1.61
CA ARG A 28 7.53 -16.03 0.24
C ARG A 28 6.04 -15.92 -0.07
N PHE A 29 5.21 -16.83 0.46
CA PHE A 29 3.77 -16.84 0.21
C PHE A 29 3.08 -15.62 0.83
N ILE A 30 3.35 -15.37 2.12
CA ILE A 30 2.81 -14.21 2.83
C ILE A 30 3.34 -12.92 2.22
N SER A 31 4.62 -12.86 1.83
CA SER A 31 5.19 -11.68 1.19
C SER A 31 4.53 -11.36 -0.16
N GLY A 32 4.17 -12.37 -0.94
CA GLY A 32 3.49 -12.19 -2.22
C GLY A 32 2.06 -11.65 -2.04
N VAL A 33 1.33 -12.17 -1.06
CA VAL A 33 0.00 -11.66 -0.70
C VAL A 33 0.08 -10.22 -0.19
N LEU A 34 1.07 -9.91 0.66
CA LEU A 34 1.28 -8.57 1.19
C LEU A 34 1.68 -7.58 0.09
N ALA A 35 2.51 -8.00 -0.86
CA ALA A 35 2.88 -7.20 -2.02
C ALA A 35 1.67 -6.92 -2.93
N ALA A 36 0.82 -7.92 -3.20
CA ALA A 36 -0.40 -7.71 -3.97
C ALA A 36 -1.35 -6.72 -3.26
N LEU A 37 -1.53 -6.86 -1.94
CA LEU A 37 -2.31 -5.92 -1.14
C LEU A 37 -1.72 -4.50 -1.19
N ALA A 38 -0.40 -4.37 -1.14
CA ALA A 38 0.28 -3.10 -1.24
C ALA A 38 0.06 -2.41 -2.59
N VAL A 39 0.03 -3.18 -3.68
CA VAL A 39 -0.27 -2.68 -5.03
C VAL A 39 -1.73 -2.22 -5.12
N PHE A 40 -2.69 -2.97 -4.57
CA PHE A 40 -4.10 -2.53 -4.53
C PHE A 40 -4.30 -1.26 -3.69
N CYS A 41 -3.60 -1.16 -2.56
CA CYS A 41 -3.66 0.01 -1.69
C CYS A 41 -3.02 1.25 -2.35
N GLY A 42 -1.87 1.07 -3.01
CA GLY A 42 -1.20 2.10 -3.79
C GLY A 42 -2.02 2.55 -5.01
N ALA A 43 -2.58 1.62 -5.78
CA ALA A 43 -3.45 1.92 -6.91
C ALA A 43 -4.72 2.66 -6.48
N GLY A 44 -5.33 2.25 -5.36
CA GLY A 44 -6.47 2.95 -4.77
C GLY A 44 -6.13 4.38 -4.33
N ALA A 45 -4.94 4.58 -3.75
CA ALA A 45 -4.46 5.91 -3.38
C ALA A 45 -4.20 6.80 -4.62
N VAL A 46 -3.65 6.25 -5.70
CA VAL A 46 -3.40 6.97 -6.97
C VAL A 46 -4.70 7.31 -7.69
N LEU A 47 -5.66 6.39 -7.77
CA LEU A 47 -6.99 6.64 -8.34
C LEU A 47 -7.72 7.75 -7.56
N ARG A 48 -7.61 7.74 -6.23
CA ARG A 48 -8.13 8.83 -5.38
C ARG A 48 -7.42 10.16 -5.64
N LEU A 49 -6.12 10.13 -5.98
CA LEU A 49 -5.33 11.31 -6.29
C LEU A 49 -5.73 11.92 -7.63
N MET A 50 -6.10 11.08 -8.60
CA MET A 50 -6.66 11.51 -9.88
C MET A 50 -8.12 11.97 -9.78
N GLU A 51 -8.93 11.40 -8.88
CA GLU A 51 -10.33 11.83 -8.67
C GLU A 51 -10.45 13.17 -7.91
N VAL A 52 -9.38 13.59 -7.22
CA VAL A 52 -9.31 14.85 -6.45
C VAL A 52 -8.73 16.03 -7.28
N VAL A 53 -8.12 15.76 -8.45
CA VAL A 53 -7.62 16.77 -9.41
C VAL A 53 -8.71 17.13 -10.41
#